data_AF-A0AAX2RDJ4-F1
#
_entry.id   AF-A0AAX2RDJ4-F1
#
_cell.length_a   1.000
_cell.length_b   1.000
_cell.length_c   1.000
_cell.angle_alpha   90.00
_cell.angle_beta   90.00
_cell.angle_gamma   90.00
#
_symmetry.space_group_name_H-M   'P 1'
#
loop_
_entity.id
_entity.type
_entity.pdbx_description
1 polymer ?
#
loop_
_entity_poly.entity_id
_entity_poly.type
_entity_poly.pdbx_seq_one_letter_code
_entity_poly.pdbx_strand_id
1 'polypeptide(L)'
;MEIQVNLFDPPSGNVRGIVTALVLIKSKNVRVAHATLLTDAHADIEVSVPKRLNLAQTEVVSAALAEFTARVRSLEPGDVTTKV
;
A
#
# COMPACT_ATOMS: atom_id res chain seq x y z
N MET A 1 -12.83 -3.49 3.18
CA MET A 1 -11.40 -3.37 2.85
C MET A 1 -10.68 -2.82 4.07
N GLU A 2 -9.39 -3.06 4.19
CA GLU A 2 -8.58 -2.63 5.32
C GLU A 2 -7.20 -2.21 4.81
N ILE A 3 -6.73 -1.03 5.20
CA ILE A 3 -5.37 -0.56 4.95
C ILE A 3 -4.61 -0.60 6.27
N GLN A 4 -3.65 -1.50 6.38
CA GLN A 4 -2.77 -1.62 7.54
C GLN A 4 -1.52 -0.79 7.31
N VAL A 5 -1.20 0.07 8.27
CA VAL A 5 0.03 0.87 8.27
C VAL A 5 0.82 0.54 9.51
N ASN A 6 2.08 0.16 9.34
CA ASN A 6 3.01 -0.09 10.42
C ASN A 6 4.26 0.77 10.20
N LEU A 7 4.46 1.78 11.03
CA LEU A 7 5.64 2.65 10.98
C LEU A 7 6.61 2.23 12.08
N PHE A 8 7.90 2.19 11.76
CA PHE A 8 8.95 1.80 12.69
C PHE A 8 9.64 3.06 13.24
N ASP A 9 9.67 3.19 14.56
CA ASP A 9 10.43 4.22 15.28
C ASP A 9 11.27 3.57 16.40
N PRO A 10 12.59 3.45 16.26
CA PRO A 10 13.40 3.89 15.10
C PRO A 10 13.18 3.01 13.85
N PRO A 11 13.58 3.47 12.64
CA PRO A 11 13.54 2.65 11.43
C PRO A 11 14.31 1.33 11.57
N SER A 12 13.84 0.29 10.87
CA SER A 12 14.50 -1.02 10.81
C SER A 12 15.42 -1.07 9.60
N GLY A 13 16.70 -0.71 9.81
CA GLY A 13 17.66 -0.58 8.70
C GLY A 13 17.23 0.54 7.74
N ASN A 14 17.02 0.21 6.47
CA ASN A 14 16.52 1.12 5.44
C ASN A 14 14.99 1.16 5.32
N VAL A 15 14.26 0.45 6.18
CA VAL A 15 12.80 0.37 6.17
C VAL A 15 12.21 1.24 7.27
N ARG A 16 11.46 2.26 6.89
CA ARG A 16 10.74 3.17 7.80
C ARG A 16 9.34 2.66 8.15
N GLY A 17 8.77 1.83 7.30
CA GLY A 17 7.45 1.28 7.56
C GLY A 17 6.92 0.40 6.45
N ILE A 18 5.71 -0.11 6.66
CA ILE A 18 5.03 -1.01 5.75
C ILE A 18 3.57 -0.56 5.64
N VAL A 19 3.03 -0.57 4.43
CA VAL A 19 1.61 -0.39 4.16
C VAL A 19 1.08 -1.64 3.45
N THR A 20 -0.03 -2.20 3.91
CA THR A 20 -0.64 -3.39 3.27
C THR A 20 -2.13 -3.15 3.06
N ALA A 21 -2.62 -3.46 1.87
CA ALA A 21 -4.04 -3.41 1.54
C ALA A 21 -4.64 -4.81 1.52
N LEU A 22 -5.72 -5.00 2.28
CA LEU A 22 -6.47 -6.24 2.40
C LEU A 22 -7.92 -6.02 1.95
N VAL A 23 -8.44 -6.94 1.13
CA VAL A 23 -9.83 -6.96 0.70
C VAL A 23 -10.48 -8.26 1.14
N LEU A 24 -11.69 -8.15 1.71
CA LEU A 24 -12.48 -9.31 2.07
C LEU A 24 -13.16 -9.90 0.81
N ILE A 25 -12.71 -11.07 0.38
CA ILE A 25 -13.24 -11.78 -0.78
C ILE A 25 -13.63 -13.19 -0.34
N LYS A 26 -14.93 -13.53 -0.47
CA LYS A 26 -15.47 -14.84 -0.06
C LYS A 26 -15.06 -15.22 1.36
N SER A 27 -15.20 -14.27 2.28
CA SER A 27 -14.87 -14.41 3.71
C SER A 27 -13.37 -14.60 4.03
N LYS A 28 -12.47 -14.40 3.07
CA LYS A 28 -11.02 -14.40 3.29
C LYS A 28 -10.46 -12.99 3.07
N ASN A 29 -9.56 -12.56 3.94
CA ASN A 29 -8.76 -11.36 3.72
C ASN A 29 -7.66 -11.67 2.71
N VAL A 30 -7.76 -11.07 1.53
CA VAL A 30 -6.79 -11.23 0.45
C VAL A 30 -5.95 -9.97 0.35
N ARG A 31 -4.63 -10.14 0.40
CA ARG A 31 -3.68 -9.04 0.17
C ARG A 31 -3.73 -8.65 -1.29
N VAL A 32 -4.06 -7.39 -1.55
CA VAL A 32 -4.12 -6.83 -2.91
C VAL A 32 -2.97 -5.87 -3.22
N ALA A 33 -2.35 -5.29 -2.20
CA ALA A 33 -1.14 -4.50 -2.36
C ALA A 33 -0.30 -4.51 -1.08
N HIS A 34 1.00 -4.25 -1.25
CA HIS A 34 1.98 -4.11 -0.19
C HIS A 34 3.00 -3.05 -0.61
N ALA A 35 3.35 -2.15 0.30
CA ALA A 35 4.42 -1.18 0.11
C ALA A 35 5.40 -1.28 1.28
N THR A 36 6.69 -1.29 0.95
CA THR A 36 7.78 -1.07 1.89
C THR A 36 8.19 0.39 1.78
N LEU A 37 7.94 1.17 2.83
CA LEU A 37 8.36 2.57 2.92
C LEU A 37 9.84 2.61 3.29
N LEU A 38 10.66 3.14 2.38
CA LEU A 38 12.10 3.28 2.59
C LEU A 38 12.43 4.61 3.27
N THR A 39 13.60 4.69 3.91
CA THR A 39 14.10 5.92 4.55
C THR A 39 14.60 6.94 3.53
N ASP A 40 15.33 6.47 2.53
CA ASP A 40 16.12 7.32 1.61
C ASP A 40 15.76 7.11 0.14
N ALA A 41 14.62 6.47 -0.13
CA ALA A 41 14.13 6.16 -1.47
C ALA A 41 12.60 6.15 -1.51
N HIS A 42 12.06 6.09 -2.73
CA HIS A 42 10.64 5.82 -2.95
C HIS A 42 10.23 4.46 -2.39
N ALA A 43 8.96 4.32 -2.05
CA ALA A 43 8.41 3.07 -1.57
C ALA A 43 8.52 1.98 -2.64
N ASP A 44 8.93 0.78 -2.22
CA ASP A 44 8.87 -0.41 -3.06
C ASP A 44 7.45 -1.00 -2.98
N ILE A 45 6.77 -1.16 -4.13
CA ILE A 45 5.34 -1.47 -4.20
C ILE A 45 5.11 -2.78 -4.97
N GLU A 46 4.45 -3.73 -4.31
CA GLU A 46 3.94 -4.97 -4.89
C GLU A 46 2.40 -4.92 -4.95
N VAL A 47 1.82 -5.24 -6.12
CA VAL A 47 0.38 -5.37 -6.30
C VAL A 47 0.02 -6.81 -6.68
N SER A 48 -0.99 -7.37 -6.02
CA SER A 48 -1.47 -8.72 -6.27
C SER A 48 -2.95 -8.71 -6.59
N VAL A 49 -3.32 -9.01 -7.84
CA VAL A 49 -4.72 -9.04 -8.27
C VAL A 49 -5.26 -10.47 -8.18
N PRO A 50 -6.31 -10.73 -7.38
CA PRO A 50 -6.87 -12.07 -7.27
C PRO A 50 -7.48 -12.52 -8.61
N LYS A 51 -7.39 -13.82 -8.90
CA LYS A 51 -7.98 -14.40 -10.12
C LYS A 51 -9.48 -14.66 -9.94
N ARG A 52 -10.23 -14.60 -11.05
CA ARG A 52 -11.67 -14.95 -11.12
C ARG A 52 -12.56 -14.09 -10.22
N LEU A 53 -12.32 -12.78 -10.22
CA LEU A 53 -13.22 -11.80 -9.60
C LEU A 53 -14.50 -11.63 -10.43
N ASN A 54 -15.63 -11.40 -9.77
CA ASN A 54 -16.80 -10.84 -10.42
C ASN A 54 -16.73 -9.31 -10.45
N LEU A 55 -17.65 -8.65 -11.16
CA LEU A 55 -17.61 -7.19 -11.36
C LEU A 55 -17.59 -6.41 -10.04
N ALA A 56 -18.49 -6.74 -9.10
CA ALA A 56 -18.54 -6.09 -7.79
C ALA A 56 -17.23 -6.27 -6.99
N GLN A 57 -16.60 -7.44 -7.07
CA GLN A 57 -15.32 -7.69 -6.42
C GLN A 57 -14.18 -6.90 -7.08
N THR A 58 -14.20 -6.76 -8.41
CA THR A 58 -13.24 -5.93 -9.14
C THR A 58 -13.33 -4.48 -8.69
N GLU A 59 -14.53 -3.92 -8.56
CA GLU A 59 -14.74 -2.55 -8.07
C GLU A 59 -14.16 -2.35 -6.65
N VAL A 60 -14.38 -3.32 -5.75
CA VAL A 60 -13.83 -3.27 -4.40
C VAL A 60 -12.30 -3.32 -4.42
N VAL A 61 -11.70 -4.17 -5.26
CA VAL A 61 -10.23 -4.23 -5.40
C VAL A 61 -9.69 -2.92 -5.96
N SER A 62 -10.32 -2.33 -6.97
CA SER A 62 -9.94 -1.04 -7.54
C SER A 62 -10.00 0.10 -6.50
N ALA A 63 -11.07 0.15 -5.71
CA ALA A 63 -11.20 1.14 -4.64
C ALA A 63 -10.11 0.98 -3.58
N ALA A 64 -9.81 -0.26 -3.18
CA ALA A 64 -8.76 -0.55 -2.21
C ALA A 64 -7.36 -0.16 -2.72
N LEU A 65 -7.08 -0.36 -4.02
CA LEU A 65 -5.82 0.07 -4.63
C LEU A 65 -5.70 1.60 -4.67
N ALA A 66 -6.80 2.31 -4.98
CA ALA A 66 -6.80 3.77 -4.97
C ALA A 66 -6.53 4.34 -3.57
N GLU A 67 -7.18 3.77 -2.54
CA GLU A 67 -6.95 4.17 -1.14
C GLU A 67 -5.53 3.83 -0.68
N PHE A 68 -5.02 2.65 -1.03
CA PHE A 68 -3.63 2.27 -0.78
C PHE A 68 -2.65 3.26 -1.37
N THR A 69 -2.81 3.64 -2.65
CA THR A 69 -1.95 4.63 -3.30
C THR A 69 -1.99 5.97 -2.60
N ALA A 70 -3.18 6.45 -2.21
CA ALA A 70 -3.31 7.69 -1.45
C ALA A 70 -2.57 7.61 -0.10
N ARG A 71 -2.67 6.47 0.58
CA ARG A 71 -2.01 6.26 1.87
C ARG A 71 -0.49 6.21 1.74
N VAL A 72 0.04 5.45 0.78
CA VAL A 72 1.48 5.39 0.51
C VAL A 72 2.00 6.78 0.16
N ARG A 73 1.33 7.52 -0.74
CA ARG A 73 1.72 8.89 -1.10
C ARG A 73 1.74 9.84 0.10
N SER A 74 0.78 9.71 1.02
CA SER A 74 0.74 10.55 2.24
C SER A 74 1.88 10.25 3.21
N LEU A 75 2.48 9.06 3.10
CA LEU A 75 3.53 8.58 3.99
C LEU A 75 4.91 8.71 3.36
N GLU A 76 5.05 8.58 2.04
CA GLU A 76 6.29 8.82 1.33
C GLU A 76 6.86 10.21 1.71
N PRO A 77 8.18 10.32 1.90
CA PRO A 77 8.79 11.64 2.01
C PRO A 77 8.42 12.39 0.72
N GLY A 78 7.68 13.50 0.87
CA GLY A 78 7.34 14.33 -0.27
C GLY A 78 8.62 14.67 -1.02
N ASP A 79 8.58 14.59 -2.34
CA ASP A 79 9.69 14.92 -3.23
C ASP A 79 10.14 16.36 -2.92
N VAL A 80 11.15 16.54 -2.05
CA VAL A 80 11.80 17.83 -1.81
C VAL A 80 12.79 18.07 -2.94
N THR A 81 12.31 17.95 -4.18
CA THR A 81 12.98 18.51 -5.35
C THR A 81 12.29 19.84 -5.65
N THR A 82 12.51 20.82 -4.78
CA THR A 82 12.24 22.23 -5.13
C THR A 82 13.49 23.06 -4.89
N LYS A 83 13.96 23.67 -6.00
CA LYS A 83 14.92 24.78 -6.15
C LYS A 83 16.41 24.41 -6.28
N VAL A 84 16.86 24.36 -7.54
CA VAL A 84 17.93 25.26 -8.02
C VAL A 84 17.45 25.90 -9.31
#